data_AF-A0AA39ZW14-F1
#
_entry.id   AF-A0AA39ZW14-F1
#
_cell.length_a   1.000
_cell.length_b   1.000
_cell.length_c   1.000
_cell.angle_alpha   90.00
_cell.angle_beta   90.00
_cell.angle_gamma   90.00
#
_symmetry.space_group_name_H-M   'P 1'
#
loop_
_entity.id
_entity.type
_entity.pdbx_description
1 polymer ?
#
loop_
_entity_poly.entity_id
_entity_poly.type
_entity_poly.pdbx_seq_one_letter_code
_entity_poly.pdbx_strand_id
1 'polypeptide(L)'
;MAAPIQGLRPPSWSWARQDHQDSHSASPASPPAHTDLCDKEIRGHGLGRPEPEADCEAAVGIPHAALPADRDLWTRDLCIVGLILGWSASLSALATGIYIIGTKPAIIPSWLVNRVAIVGPMGFSWTQPTQIYMNDQRLYSVSEAAMIITPLLLQTVIASVSACLDAIHSTTLRWALWREGRLRHNTNLRLFTYARRSGPNAWPANILASLGLVLAYGGTSVMAYPLTVIAALEFTDDPSANPINYDADLGENRHGISFNGWGLLGLGIGLFLQCAICTWCLVHDFARRDVGTWNSNPLATARACRFLLSDDGSKDAPATSGSGQHPTGGVLFSSPSLRQPSMRSLVPGTRAIANWIWAIFGLHSAFVVAVALVAARVQHSASLEWVRENPAPVDFPSVWKYYGQVIALYNGDTTRLRLEWAGLLIQCAAVSTLLFGLHLAEVLAGLWRDEAIWRRAASPRRGASPESNMALENVRSWPGAVVFVYKVIVPWIFGFGFACNMNVFLALFPLLTIAVLFLILGLFSEYLIRARPRGAQPATYGEVRALVALVDDWGHDALFWGDKGEYEQIEGVRAAGTAGSPLPDLRPGVVYVGLSREPRQGAWGT
;
A
#
# COMPACT_ATOMS: atom_id res chain seq x y z
N MET A 1 -57.07 17.24 3.04
CA MET A 1 -57.26 17.82 1.69
C MET A 1 -55.91 17.82 1.01
N ALA A 2 -55.67 16.82 0.15
CA ALA A 2 -54.40 16.60 -0.51
C ALA A 2 -54.48 17.12 -1.95
N ALA A 3 -53.57 18.03 -2.32
CA ALA A 3 -53.39 18.48 -3.69
C ALA A 3 -52.14 17.78 -4.28
N PRO A 4 -52.19 17.24 -5.50
CA PRO A 4 -51.05 16.57 -6.11
C PRO A 4 -50.18 17.57 -6.87
N ILE A 5 -48.87 17.57 -6.58
CA ILE A 5 -47.87 18.28 -7.37
C ILE A 5 -47.49 17.39 -8.55
N GLN A 6 -47.94 17.75 -9.75
CA GLN A 6 -47.47 17.23 -11.02
C GLN A 6 -46.39 18.16 -11.60
N GLY A 7 -45.34 17.55 -12.17
CA GLY A 7 -44.65 18.14 -13.32
C GLY A 7 -43.26 18.71 -13.07
N LEU A 8 -42.25 17.85 -13.03
CA LEU A 8 -40.89 18.21 -13.47
C LEU A 8 -40.36 17.11 -14.40
N ARG A 9 -40.26 17.44 -15.69
CA ARG A 9 -39.57 16.63 -16.70
C ARG A 9 -38.06 16.83 -16.53
N PRO A 10 -37.23 15.77 -16.63
CA PRO A 10 -35.79 15.92 -16.70
C PRO A 10 -35.35 16.45 -18.08
N PRO A 11 -34.27 17.24 -18.16
CA PRO A 11 -33.71 17.69 -19.43
C PRO A 11 -33.04 16.52 -20.16
N SER A 12 -33.33 16.39 -21.45
CA SER A 12 -32.68 15.46 -22.37
C SER A 12 -31.25 15.92 -22.67
N TRP A 13 -30.25 15.13 -22.28
CA TRP A 13 -28.86 15.36 -22.65
C TRP A 13 -28.59 14.67 -24.00
N SER A 14 -28.56 15.45 -25.07
CA SER A 14 -28.09 15.02 -26.38
C SER A 14 -26.57 15.12 -26.46
N TRP A 15 -25.90 13.99 -26.63
CA TRP A 15 -24.46 13.93 -26.91
C TRP A 15 -24.22 14.35 -28.37
N ALA A 16 -23.85 15.62 -28.58
CA ALA A 16 -23.30 16.09 -29.83
C ALA A 16 -21.82 15.67 -29.91
N ARG A 17 -21.56 14.76 -30.85
CA ARG A 17 -20.23 14.30 -31.26
C ARG A 17 -19.62 15.39 -32.13
N GLN A 18 -18.54 16.01 -31.68
CA GLN A 18 -17.84 17.04 -32.45
C GLN A 18 -16.55 16.43 -32.99
N ASP A 19 -16.57 16.14 -34.29
CA ASP A 19 -15.42 15.75 -35.09
C ASP A 19 -14.51 16.96 -35.28
N HIS A 20 -13.22 16.79 -35.00
CA HIS A 20 -12.18 17.70 -35.46
C HIS A 20 -11.11 16.90 -36.20
N GLN A 21 -11.09 17.06 -37.51
CA GLN A 21 -10.03 16.66 -38.43
C GLN A 21 -8.95 17.74 -38.51
N ASP A 22 -7.72 17.25 -38.45
CA ASP A 22 -6.54 17.50 -39.28
C ASP A 22 -5.99 18.91 -39.58
N SER A 23 -4.66 19.00 -39.36
CA SER A 23 -3.58 19.60 -40.17
C SER A 23 -2.67 20.48 -39.28
N HIS A 24 -1.32 20.41 -39.27
CA HIS A 24 -0.35 20.32 -40.35
C HIS A 24 1.05 19.89 -39.83
N SER A 25 1.67 18.95 -40.57
CA SER A 25 3.08 18.88 -41.04
C SER A 25 4.21 19.70 -40.39
N ALA A 26 5.29 19.03 -39.96
CA ALA A 26 6.70 19.36 -40.34
C ALA A 26 7.67 18.22 -39.98
N SER A 27 8.59 17.93 -40.91
CA SER A 27 9.56 16.82 -40.94
C SER A 27 10.97 17.28 -40.51
N PRO A 28 12.00 16.39 -40.49
CA PRO A 28 13.06 16.37 -39.47
C PRO A 28 14.38 17.05 -39.88
N ALA A 29 15.25 17.30 -38.90
CA ALA A 29 16.64 17.68 -39.14
C ALA A 29 17.61 17.00 -38.14
N SER A 30 18.58 16.30 -38.71
CA SER A 30 19.92 15.96 -38.21
C SER A 30 20.82 15.78 -39.45
N PRO A 31 22.17 15.77 -39.39
CA PRO A 31 23.14 16.04 -38.32
C PRO A 31 24.18 17.13 -38.75
N PRO A 32 25.35 17.26 -38.09
CA PRO A 32 26.55 16.79 -38.80
C PRO A 32 27.65 16.16 -37.91
N ALA A 33 28.50 15.38 -38.61
CA ALA A 33 29.79 14.85 -38.17
C ALA A 33 30.94 15.71 -38.74
N HIS A 34 32.06 15.81 -38.00
CA HIS A 34 33.44 16.20 -38.39
C HIS A 34 34.24 16.17 -37.06
N THR A 35 35.50 15.74 -36.91
CA THR A 35 36.62 15.41 -37.81
C THR A 35 37.70 14.73 -36.96
N ASP A 36 38.43 13.80 -37.57
CA ASP A 36 39.75 13.33 -37.15
C ASP A 36 40.80 14.46 -37.10
N LEU A 37 41.83 14.34 -36.23
CA LEU A 37 43.26 14.42 -36.62
C LEU A 37 44.24 14.42 -35.42
N CYS A 38 45.27 13.58 -35.60
CA CYS A 38 46.69 13.70 -35.22
C CYS A 38 47.17 13.55 -33.77
N ASP A 39 47.84 12.42 -33.54
CA ASP A 39 49.30 12.30 -33.33
C ASP A 39 50.03 13.34 -32.47
N LYS A 40 50.61 12.86 -31.36
CA LYS A 40 52.03 13.09 -31.08
C LYS A 40 52.62 12.10 -30.07
N GLU A 41 53.49 11.27 -30.63
CA GLU A 41 54.59 10.53 -30.04
C GLU A 41 55.51 11.44 -29.19
N ILE A 42 56.03 10.97 -28.05
CA ILE A 42 57.38 11.26 -27.53
C ILE A 42 57.81 10.14 -26.56
N ARG A 43 59.03 9.65 -26.82
CA ARG A 43 59.81 8.61 -26.15
C ARG A 43 60.27 8.99 -24.74
N GLY A 44 60.61 7.98 -23.93
CA GLY A 44 61.49 8.16 -22.77
C GLY A 44 61.90 6.84 -22.09
N HIS A 45 63.16 6.45 -22.27
CA HIS A 45 63.85 5.27 -21.73
C HIS A 45 64.00 5.25 -20.18
N GLY A 46 64.16 4.05 -19.62
CA GLY A 46 64.84 3.81 -18.32
C GLY A 46 64.58 2.39 -17.77
N LEU A 47 65.42 1.40 -18.12
CA LEU A 47 66.47 0.81 -17.25
C LEU A 47 65.97 0.15 -15.94
N GLY A 48 65.82 -1.18 -16.01
CA GLY A 48 66.51 -2.16 -15.17
C GLY A 48 66.22 -2.24 -13.67
N ARG A 49 65.58 -3.34 -13.25
CA ARG A 49 65.97 -4.16 -12.09
C ARG A 49 65.33 -5.55 -12.14
N PRO A 50 66.04 -6.63 -11.75
CA PRO A 50 65.48 -7.96 -11.63
C PRO A 50 64.96 -8.16 -10.20
N GLU A 51 63.73 -8.64 -10.05
CA GLU A 51 63.21 -9.13 -8.79
C GLU A 51 62.25 -10.32 -9.02
N PRO A 52 62.07 -11.16 -7.98
CA PRO A 52 62.25 -12.60 -8.10
C PRO A 52 60.96 -13.36 -8.36
N GLU A 53 61.15 -14.63 -8.74
CA GLU A 53 60.17 -15.70 -8.77
C GLU A 53 59.16 -15.59 -7.61
N ALA A 54 57.92 -15.25 -7.97
CA ALA A 54 56.76 -15.36 -7.10
C ALA A 54 55.88 -16.46 -7.69
N ASP A 55 55.63 -17.46 -6.85
CA ASP A 55 54.84 -18.65 -7.10
C ASP A 55 53.54 -18.35 -7.86
N CYS A 56 53.34 -19.10 -8.94
CA CYS A 56 52.05 -19.29 -9.59
C CYS A 56 51.10 -20.00 -8.62
N GLU A 57 50.50 -19.25 -7.67
CA GLU A 57 49.16 -19.56 -7.19
C GLU A 57 48.22 -19.41 -8.38
N ALA A 58 48.02 -20.52 -9.08
CA ALA A 58 46.90 -20.72 -9.96
C ALA A 58 45.63 -20.62 -9.11
N ALA A 59 45.17 -19.38 -8.89
CA ALA A 59 43.80 -19.08 -8.59
C ALA A 59 42.98 -19.62 -9.77
N VAL A 60 42.59 -20.88 -9.68
CA VAL A 60 41.47 -21.44 -10.42
C VAL A 60 40.26 -20.63 -9.95
N GLY A 61 40.10 -19.47 -10.54
CA GLY A 61 38.86 -18.74 -10.55
C GLY A 61 37.87 -19.64 -11.24
N ILE A 62 37.24 -20.53 -10.47
CA ILE A 62 35.98 -21.14 -10.86
C ILE A 62 35.13 -19.93 -11.23
N PRO A 63 34.71 -19.79 -12.51
CA PRO A 63 33.72 -18.78 -12.82
C PRO A 63 32.52 -19.19 -11.99
N HIS A 64 32.30 -18.52 -10.86
CA HIS A 64 30.98 -18.45 -10.26
C HIS A 64 30.10 -18.04 -11.43
N ALA A 65 29.37 -19.00 -11.99
CA ALA A 65 28.41 -18.75 -13.03
C ALA A 65 27.48 -17.71 -12.42
N ALA A 66 27.78 -16.44 -12.72
CA ALA A 66 27.16 -15.30 -12.08
C ALA A 66 25.69 -15.52 -12.38
N LEU A 67 24.91 -15.77 -11.33
CA LEU A 67 23.47 -15.97 -11.44
C LEU A 67 22.98 -14.92 -12.44
N PRO A 68 22.52 -15.30 -13.65
CA PRO A 68 22.00 -14.34 -14.62
C PRO A 68 20.59 -13.92 -14.20
N ALA A 69 20.39 -13.80 -12.88
CA ALA A 69 19.19 -13.30 -12.27
C ALA A 69 19.38 -11.80 -12.21
N ASP A 70 18.99 -11.14 -13.30
CA ASP A 70 18.85 -9.71 -13.35
C ASP A 70 18.10 -9.28 -12.08
N ARG A 71 18.83 -8.60 -11.20
CA ARG A 71 18.26 -7.99 -10.01
C ARG A 71 17.25 -7.02 -10.59
N ASP A 72 16.00 -7.09 -10.18
CA ASP A 72 15.00 -6.07 -10.52
C ASP A 72 15.41 -4.75 -9.82
N LEU A 73 16.53 -4.17 -10.29
CA LEU A 73 17.24 -3.01 -9.73
C LEU A 73 16.30 -1.83 -9.80
N TRP A 74 15.45 -1.77 -10.80
CA TRP A 74 14.41 -0.77 -10.92
C TRP A 74 13.46 -0.78 -9.71
N THR A 75 12.96 -1.95 -9.29
CA THR A 75 12.10 -2.05 -8.10
C THR A 75 12.85 -1.60 -6.84
N ARG A 76 14.11 -2.00 -6.68
CA ARG A 76 14.95 -1.56 -5.56
C ARG A 76 15.17 -0.05 -5.58
N ASP A 77 15.51 0.51 -6.72
CA ASP A 77 15.83 1.93 -6.90
C ASP A 77 14.58 2.79 -6.69
N LEU A 78 13.41 2.35 -7.16
CA LEU A 78 12.12 2.97 -6.85
C LEU A 78 11.83 2.96 -5.35
N CYS A 79 12.12 1.86 -4.66
CA CYS A 79 11.97 1.77 -3.21
C CYS A 79 12.94 2.72 -2.48
N ILE A 80 14.17 2.87 -2.96
CA ILE A 80 15.16 3.81 -2.43
C ILE A 80 14.68 5.25 -2.63
N VAL A 81 14.13 5.60 -3.80
CA VAL A 81 13.51 6.90 -4.04
C VAL A 81 12.36 7.14 -3.06
N GLY A 82 11.49 6.15 -2.86
CA GLY A 82 10.42 6.21 -1.86
C GLY A 82 10.93 6.41 -0.43
N LEU A 83 12.05 5.78 -0.07
CA LEU A 83 12.70 5.95 1.23
C LEU A 83 13.27 7.36 1.40
N ILE A 84 13.92 7.92 0.38
CA ILE A 84 14.44 9.30 0.39
C ILE A 84 13.28 10.28 0.54
N LEU A 85 12.21 10.13 -0.25
CA LEU A 85 11.01 10.96 -0.14
C LEU A 85 10.36 10.84 1.25
N GLY A 86 10.32 9.63 1.82
CA GLY A 86 9.83 9.40 3.17
C GLY A 86 10.65 10.12 4.24
N TRP A 87 11.98 10.10 4.14
CA TRP A 87 12.86 10.87 5.03
C TRP A 87 12.64 12.37 4.91
N SER A 88 12.58 12.90 3.68
CA SER A 88 12.32 14.32 3.43
C SER A 88 10.96 14.76 3.97
N ALA A 89 9.91 13.98 3.72
CA ALA A 89 8.56 14.26 4.21
C ALA A 89 8.49 14.18 5.75
N SER A 90 9.14 13.18 6.36
CA SER A 90 9.22 13.02 7.81
C SER A 90 9.88 14.23 8.47
N LEU A 91 11.09 14.60 8.02
CA LEU A 91 11.84 15.73 8.59
C LEU A 91 11.11 17.05 8.41
N SER A 92 10.48 17.25 7.24
CA SER A 92 9.67 18.45 6.97
C SER A 92 8.47 18.51 7.89
N ALA A 93 7.70 17.42 8.03
CA ALA A 93 6.54 17.36 8.91
C ALA A 93 6.90 17.56 10.39
N LEU A 94 8.01 16.97 10.85
CA LEU A 94 8.55 17.19 12.20
C LEU A 94 8.92 18.66 12.42
N ALA A 95 9.71 19.25 11.52
CA ALA A 95 10.14 20.64 11.64
C ALA A 95 8.96 21.61 11.62
N THR A 96 8.00 21.43 10.70
CA THR A 96 6.79 22.25 10.62
C THR A 96 5.90 22.04 11.84
N GLY A 97 5.71 20.81 12.30
CA GLY A 97 4.92 20.51 13.51
C GLY A 97 5.51 21.17 14.76
N ILE A 98 6.82 21.02 14.98
CA ILE A 98 7.55 21.67 16.09
C ILE A 98 7.45 23.20 15.96
N TYR A 99 7.62 23.76 14.77
CA TYR A 99 7.49 25.19 14.52
C TYR A 99 6.10 25.71 14.88
N ILE A 100 5.04 25.04 14.43
CA ILE A 100 3.65 25.43 14.72
C ILE A 100 3.36 25.39 16.23
N ILE A 101 3.79 24.32 16.91
CA ILE A 101 3.58 24.15 18.35
C ILE A 101 4.41 25.16 19.16
N GLY A 102 5.65 25.42 18.74
CA GLY A 102 6.62 26.23 19.48
C GLY A 102 6.50 27.73 19.26
N THR A 103 5.88 28.18 18.17
CA THR A 103 5.66 29.60 17.92
C THR A 103 4.44 30.13 18.67
N LYS A 104 4.50 31.43 19.04
CA LYS A 104 3.39 32.14 19.67
C LYS A 104 2.11 31.98 18.85
N PRO A 105 0.93 32.07 19.48
CA PRO A 105 -0.34 31.92 18.78
C PRO A 105 -0.40 32.80 17.54
N ALA A 106 -0.84 32.20 16.43
CA ALA A 106 -0.98 32.93 15.19
C ALA A 106 -1.99 34.06 15.36
N ILE A 107 -1.61 35.25 14.90
CA ILE A 107 -2.55 36.35 14.72
C ILE A 107 -3.62 35.85 13.74
N ILE A 108 -4.89 36.07 14.07
CA ILE A 108 -6.00 35.66 13.21
C ILE A 108 -5.81 36.33 11.84
N PRO A 109 -5.85 35.56 10.74
CA PRO A 109 -5.80 36.13 9.40
C PRO A 109 -6.86 37.21 9.21
N SER A 110 -6.52 38.32 8.55
CA SER A 110 -7.42 39.47 8.37
C SER A 110 -8.77 39.10 7.75
N TRP A 111 -8.81 38.09 6.88
CA TRP A 111 -10.04 37.61 6.23
C TRP A 111 -11.03 36.91 7.18
N LEU A 112 -10.58 36.50 8.38
CA LEU A 112 -11.41 35.91 9.43
C LEU A 112 -11.86 36.91 10.50
N VAL A 113 -11.27 38.10 10.52
CA VAL A 113 -11.68 39.15 11.46
C VAL A 113 -13.13 39.51 11.19
N ASN A 114 -13.96 39.56 12.24
CA ASN A 114 -15.39 39.86 12.16
C ASN A 114 -16.19 38.81 11.39
N ARG A 115 -15.75 37.54 11.43
CA ARG A 115 -16.43 36.42 10.80
C ARG A 115 -16.71 35.31 11.81
N VAL A 116 -17.71 34.50 11.51
CA VAL A 116 -17.97 33.21 12.15
C VAL A 116 -17.58 32.13 11.14
N ALA A 117 -16.69 31.22 11.52
CA ALA A 117 -16.37 30.06 10.68
C ALA A 117 -16.36 28.77 11.49
N ILE A 118 -16.54 27.68 10.76
CA ILE A 118 -16.40 26.33 11.27
C ILE A 118 -15.00 25.85 10.88
N VAL A 119 -14.17 25.49 11.86
CA VAL A 119 -12.88 24.82 11.62
C VAL A 119 -13.04 23.35 11.99
N GLY A 120 -13.03 22.50 10.96
CA GLY A 120 -13.40 21.10 11.05
C GLY A 120 -14.84 20.98 11.58
N PRO A 121 -15.02 20.47 12.80
CA PRO A 121 -16.33 20.36 13.45
C PRO A 121 -16.64 21.48 14.47
N MET A 122 -15.74 22.44 14.70
CA MET A 122 -15.89 23.46 15.75
C MET A 122 -16.26 24.82 15.16
N GLY A 123 -17.31 25.45 15.70
CA GLY A 123 -17.65 26.84 15.38
C GLY A 123 -16.81 27.82 16.19
N PHE A 124 -16.28 28.85 15.52
CA PHE A 124 -15.56 29.96 16.13
C PHE A 124 -16.18 31.28 15.68
N SER A 125 -16.30 32.20 16.63
CA SER A 125 -16.63 33.60 16.39
C SER A 125 -15.40 34.43 16.70
N TRP A 126 -14.86 35.12 15.69
CA TRP A 126 -13.67 35.97 15.84
C TRP A 126 -14.09 37.44 15.84
N THR A 127 -14.22 38.01 17.03
CA THR A 127 -14.69 39.38 17.22
C THR A 127 -13.56 40.40 17.25
N GLN A 128 -12.32 39.97 17.53
CA GLN A 128 -11.19 40.88 17.69
C GLN A 128 -9.92 40.34 17.01
N PRO A 129 -9.13 41.20 16.35
CA PRO A 129 -7.86 40.80 15.73
C PRO A 129 -6.80 40.35 16.75
N THR A 130 -6.99 40.67 18.04
CA THR A 130 -6.12 40.26 19.15
C THR A 130 -6.52 38.93 19.78
N GLN A 131 -7.63 38.32 19.37
CA GLN A 131 -8.07 37.04 19.93
C GLN A 131 -7.08 35.94 19.54
N ILE A 132 -6.57 35.23 20.54
CA ILE A 132 -5.60 34.17 20.34
C ILE A 132 -6.34 32.94 19.80
N TYR A 133 -6.01 32.53 18.57
CA TYR A 133 -6.43 31.23 18.03
C TYR A 133 -5.57 30.10 18.64
N MET A 134 -6.05 28.86 18.54
CA MET A 134 -5.34 27.67 19.05
C MET A 134 -3.85 27.71 18.70
N ASN A 135 -3.00 27.59 19.72
CA ASN A 135 -1.56 27.81 19.55
C ASN A 135 -0.94 26.82 18.55
N ASP A 136 -1.49 25.60 18.50
CA ASP A 136 -1.05 24.47 17.69
C ASP A 136 -1.60 24.48 16.26
N GLN A 137 -2.26 25.56 15.80
CA GLN A 137 -2.88 25.59 14.48
C GLN A 137 -2.49 26.80 13.62
N ARG A 138 -2.42 26.60 12.29
CA ARG A 138 -2.18 27.65 11.30
C ARG A 138 -3.25 27.64 10.21
N LEU A 139 -3.81 28.82 9.94
CA LEU A 139 -4.95 29.01 9.05
C LEU A 139 -4.51 29.63 7.73
N TYR A 140 -4.97 29.06 6.62
CA TYR A 140 -4.70 29.57 5.27
C TYR A 140 -6.01 29.67 4.49
N SER A 141 -6.23 30.78 3.77
CA SER A 141 -7.34 30.92 2.82
C SER A 141 -7.03 30.10 1.57
N VAL A 142 -7.99 29.30 1.11
CA VAL A 142 -7.87 28.49 -0.12
C VAL A 142 -9.23 28.39 -0.79
N SER A 143 -9.26 27.96 -2.05
CA SER A 143 -10.53 27.62 -2.71
C SER A 143 -11.17 26.37 -2.09
N GLU A 144 -12.48 26.21 -2.26
CA GLU A 144 -13.22 25.04 -1.79
C GLU A 144 -12.63 23.72 -2.35
N ALA A 145 -12.31 23.71 -3.65
CA ALA A 145 -11.69 22.56 -4.31
C ALA A 145 -10.35 22.21 -3.66
N ALA A 146 -9.50 23.20 -3.38
CA ALA A 146 -8.22 22.98 -2.72
C ALA A 146 -8.39 22.44 -1.29
N MET A 147 -9.39 22.91 -0.55
CA MET A 147 -9.73 22.40 0.80
C MET A 147 -10.07 20.90 0.78
N ILE A 148 -10.77 20.42 -0.25
CA ILE A 148 -11.17 19.00 -0.36
C ILE A 148 -10.03 18.13 -0.93
N ILE A 149 -9.34 18.63 -1.96
CA ILE A 149 -8.31 17.88 -2.69
C ILE A 149 -7.02 17.75 -1.87
N THR A 150 -6.66 18.75 -1.06
CA THR A 150 -5.40 18.74 -0.31
C THR A 150 -5.28 17.53 0.63
N PRO A 151 -6.25 17.23 1.51
CA PRO A 151 -6.20 16.02 2.35
C PRO A 151 -6.14 14.72 1.53
N LEU A 152 -6.85 14.66 0.39
CA LEU A 152 -6.84 13.48 -0.48
C LEU A 152 -5.46 13.27 -1.14
N LEU A 153 -4.84 14.33 -1.62
CA LEU A 153 -3.48 14.29 -2.18
C LEU A 153 -2.46 13.88 -1.13
N LEU A 154 -2.56 14.43 0.09
CA LEU A 154 -1.69 14.03 1.20
C LEU A 154 -1.84 12.53 1.49
N GLN A 155 -3.06 12.01 1.60
CA GLN A 155 -3.28 10.57 1.79
C GLN A 155 -2.74 9.72 0.63
N THR A 156 -2.81 10.22 -0.61
CA THR A 156 -2.24 9.55 -1.79
C THR A 156 -0.71 9.48 -1.71
N VAL A 157 -0.06 10.58 -1.32
CA VAL A 157 1.40 10.63 -1.12
C VAL A 157 1.82 9.69 0.00
N ILE A 158 1.13 9.72 1.14
CA ILE A 158 1.43 8.82 2.27
C ILE A 158 1.25 7.36 1.87
N ALA A 159 0.15 7.01 1.19
CA ALA A 159 -0.07 5.65 0.71
C ALA A 159 1.03 5.18 -0.25
N SER A 160 1.50 6.05 -1.13
CA SER A 160 2.57 5.75 -2.09
C SER A 160 3.92 5.56 -1.40
N VAL A 161 4.30 6.47 -0.50
CA VAL A 161 5.55 6.37 0.28
C VAL A 161 5.53 5.12 1.15
N SER A 162 4.45 4.89 1.90
CA SER A 162 4.32 3.70 2.74
C SER A 162 4.36 2.41 1.92
N ALA A 163 3.83 2.37 0.69
CA ALA A 163 3.94 1.20 -0.18
C ALA A 163 5.40 0.89 -0.57
N CYS A 164 6.22 1.90 -0.84
CA CYS A 164 7.66 1.72 -1.09
C CYS A 164 8.40 1.22 0.15
N LEU A 165 8.11 1.79 1.32
CA LEU A 165 8.72 1.36 2.60
C LEU A 165 8.32 -0.09 2.94
N ASP A 166 7.04 -0.43 2.75
CA ASP A 166 6.53 -1.78 2.95
C ASP A 166 7.16 -2.78 1.99
N ALA A 167 7.46 -2.39 0.75
CA ALA A 167 8.15 -3.23 -0.22
C ALA A 167 9.60 -3.56 0.21
N ILE A 168 10.34 -2.59 0.75
CA ILE A 168 11.68 -2.82 1.35
C ILE A 168 11.57 -3.85 2.46
N HIS A 169 10.71 -3.57 3.44
CA HIS A 169 10.58 -4.42 4.63
C HIS A 169 10.07 -5.82 4.29
N SER A 170 9.09 -5.93 3.39
CA SER A 170 8.56 -7.23 2.98
C SER A 170 9.61 -8.05 2.23
N THR A 171 10.45 -7.41 1.42
CA THR A 171 11.51 -8.10 0.66
C THR A 171 12.59 -8.61 1.61
N THR A 172 13.08 -7.78 2.52
CA THR A 172 14.10 -8.20 3.49
C THR A 172 13.57 -9.26 4.46
N LEU A 173 12.33 -9.14 4.92
CA LEU A 173 11.66 -10.15 5.76
C LEU A 173 11.53 -11.49 5.01
N ARG A 174 11.16 -11.48 3.73
CA ARG A 174 11.03 -12.70 2.90
C ARG A 174 12.34 -13.49 2.91
N TRP A 175 13.47 -12.82 2.68
CA TRP A 175 14.78 -13.44 2.66
C TRP A 175 15.29 -13.85 4.04
N ALA A 176 14.97 -13.08 5.08
CA ALA A 176 15.24 -13.48 6.45
C ALA A 176 14.48 -14.75 6.84
N LEU A 177 13.21 -14.88 6.44
CA LEU A 177 12.42 -16.10 6.65
C LEU A 177 12.96 -17.29 5.84
N TRP A 178 13.49 -17.06 4.65
CA TRP A 178 14.10 -18.11 3.83
C TRP A 178 15.32 -18.72 4.53
N ARG A 179 16.23 -17.88 5.05
CA ARG A 179 17.41 -18.34 5.83
C ARG A 179 17.04 -19.09 7.11
N GLU A 180 15.86 -18.84 7.65
CA GLU A 180 15.34 -19.57 8.82
C GLU A 180 14.58 -20.85 8.44
N GLY A 181 14.47 -21.19 7.15
CA GLY A 181 13.66 -22.33 6.69
C GLY A 181 12.15 -22.14 6.88
N ARG A 182 11.71 -20.89 7.13
CA ARG A 182 10.33 -20.53 7.49
C ARG A 182 9.56 -19.84 6.37
N LEU A 183 10.22 -19.51 5.26
CA LEU A 183 9.55 -18.96 4.09
C LEU A 183 8.66 -20.03 3.45
N ARG A 184 7.33 -19.85 3.56
CA ARG A 184 6.34 -20.74 2.93
C ARG A 184 5.77 -20.13 1.64
N HIS A 185 5.38 -18.87 1.68
CA HIS A 185 4.75 -18.16 0.58
C HIS A 185 5.57 -16.94 0.18
N ASN A 186 5.52 -16.58 -1.10
CA ASN A 186 6.15 -15.37 -1.63
C ASN A 186 5.57 -14.10 -0.97
N THR A 187 4.25 -14.03 -0.86
CA THR A 187 3.53 -13.02 -0.07
C THR A 187 3.38 -13.47 1.39
N ASN A 188 4.00 -12.74 2.32
CA ASN A 188 3.98 -13.05 3.76
C ASN A 188 3.09 -12.09 4.54
N LEU A 189 2.44 -12.60 5.58
CA LEU A 189 1.70 -11.81 6.56
C LEU A 189 2.67 -11.12 7.51
N ARG A 190 3.08 -9.88 7.23
CA ARG A 190 4.06 -9.16 8.07
C ARG A 190 3.66 -9.05 9.55
N LEU A 191 2.38 -8.87 9.84
CA LEU A 191 1.89 -8.77 11.23
C LEU A 191 1.97 -10.10 11.99
N PHE A 192 2.00 -11.23 11.29
CA PHE A 192 2.00 -12.57 11.88
C PHE A 192 3.31 -13.34 11.62
N THR A 193 4.25 -12.74 10.91
CA THR A 193 5.53 -13.37 10.58
C THR A 193 6.68 -12.43 10.88
N TYR A 194 7.74 -12.98 11.47
CA TYR A 194 8.94 -12.25 11.84
C TYR A 194 10.14 -13.21 11.80
N ALA A 195 11.32 -12.65 11.57
CA ALA A 195 12.59 -13.36 11.64
C ALA A 195 13.11 -13.33 13.09
N ARG A 196 13.58 -14.47 13.59
CA ARG A 196 14.22 -14.59 14.91
C ARG A 196 15.66 -14.10 14.90
N ARG A 197 16.36 -14.23 13.77
CA ARG A 197 17.80 -13.93 13.64
C ARG A 197 18.12 -12.61 12.96
N SER A 198 17.12 -11.92 12.41
CA SER A 198 17.29 -10.62 11.75
C SER A 198 16.66 -9.52 12.61
N GLY A 199 17.51 -8.71 13.25
CA GLY A 199 17.09 -7.57 14.08
C GLY A 199 16.03 -6.66 13.45
N PRO A 200 16.24 -6.10 12.24
CA PRO A 200 15.27 -5.20 11.63
C PRO A 200 13.95 -5.89 11.22
N ASN A 201 13.95 -7.23 11.12
CA ASN A 201 12.78 -8.04 10.78
C ASN A 201 12.21 -8.82 11.99
N ALA A 202 12.67 -8.49 13.20
CA ALA A 202 12.20 -9.09 14.44
C ALA A 202 10.82 -8.52 14.82
N TRP A 203 10.13 -9.24 15.70
CA TRP A 203 8.79 -8.85 16.16
C TRP A 203 8.72 -7.41 16.73
N PRO A 204 9.72 -6.87 17.49
CA PRO A 204 9.62 -5.51 18.00
C PRO A 204 9.71 -4.47 16.88
N ALA A 205 10.57 -4.70 15.88
CA ALA A 205 10.69 -3.82 14.72
C ALA A 205 9.40 -3.83 13.89
N ASN A 206 8.75 -4.98 13.73
CA ASN A 206 7.44 -5.05 13.07
C ASN A 206 6.37 -4.25 13.84
N ILE A 207 6.35 -4.31 15.17
CA ILE A 207 5.43 -3.50 15.99
C ILE A 207 5.73 -2.02 15.83
N LEU A 208 7.00 -1.61 15.94
CA LEU A 208 7.39 -0.21 15.78
C LEU A 208 7.05 0.32 14.39
N ALA A 209 7.24 -0.46 13.33
CA ALA A 209 6.84 -0.08 11.98
C ALA A 209 5.32 0.04 11.83
N SER A 210 4.56 -0.83 12.52
CA SER A 210 3.09 -0.79 12.53
C SER A 210 2.59 0.44 13.30
N LEU A 211 3.19 0.76 14.45
CA LEU A 211 2.92 2.00 15.18
C LEU A 211 3.27 3.23 14.34
N GLY A 212 4.40 3.19 13.62
CA GLY A 212 4.79 4.23 12.67
C GLY A 212 3.74 4.44 11.56
N LEU A 213 3.22 3.35 10.99
CA LEU A 213 2.14 3.40 10.00
C LEU A 213 0.89 4.06 10.57
N VAL A 214 0.45 3.61 11.75
CA VAL A 214 -0.74 4.12 12.43
C VAL A 214 -0.58 5.61 12.76
N LEU A 215 0.58 6.03 13.27
CA LEU A 215 0.88 7.43 13.54
C LEU A 215 0.90 8.28 12.26
N ALA A 216 1.44 7.76 11.16
CA ALA A 216 1.48 8.46 9.88
C ALA A 216 0.06 8.76 9.34
N TYR A 217 -0.80 7.75 9.30
CA TYR A 217 -2.19 7.90 8.83
C TYR A 217 -3.08 8.64 9.84
N GLY A 218 -2.91 8.38 11.14
CA GLY A 218 -3.61 9.08 12.21
C GLY A 218 -3.27 10.56 12.20
N GLY A 219 -1.98 10.89 12.19
CA GLY A 219 -1.47 12.26 12.06
C GLY A 219 -1.98 12.94 10.80
N THR A 220 -1.95 12.26 9.65
CA THR A 220 -2.51 12.80 8.39
C THR A 220 -3.99 13.11 8.46
N SER A 221 -4.77 12.30 9.18
CA SER A 221 -6.21 12.51 9.35
C SER A 221 -6.55 13.73 10.21
N VAL A 222 -5.66 14.12 11.13
CA VAL A 222 -5.87 15.28 12.03
C VAL A 222 -5.00 16.48 11.68
N MET A 223 -4.09 16.37 10.72
CA MET A 223 -3.18 17.48 10.38
C MET A 223 -3.88 18.60 9.64
N ALA A 224 -4.95 18.32 8.89
CA ALA A 224 -5.59 19.30 8.02
C ALA A 224 -7.11 19.27 8.25
N TYR A 225 -7.64 20.38 8.76
CA TYR A 225 -9.08 20.55 8.94
C TYR A 225 -9.64 21.53 7.91
N PRO A 226 -10.80 21.20 7.28
CA PRO A 226 -11.49 22.15 6.43
C PRO A 226 -11.97 23.33 7.27
N LEU A 227 -11.78 24.55 6.80
CA LEU A 227 -12.35 25.76 7.39
C LEU A 227 -13.36 26.35 6.42
N THR A 228 -14.56 26.67 6.90
CA THR A 228 -15.59 27.36 6.10
C THR A 228 -16.24 28.48 6.88
N VAL A 229 -16.16 29.69 6.35
CA VAL A 229 -16.85 30.88 6.87
C VAL A 229 -18.34 30.75 6.61
N ILE A 230 -19.11 30.92 7.68
CA ILE A 230 -20.56 30.73 7.66
C ILE A 230 -21.33 32.03 7.88
N ALA A 231 -20.71 33.06 8.49
CA ALA A 231 -21.39 34.33 8.74
C ALA A 231 -20.42 35.49 8.90
N ALA A 232 -20.94 36.71 8.76
CA ALA A 232 -20.28 37.94 9.18
C ALA A 232 -20.81 38.39 10.55
N LEU A 233 -19.95 39.05 11.33
CA LEU A 233 -20.35 39.78 12.52
C LEU A 233 -20.50 41.24 12.15
N GLU A 234 -21.71 41.77 12.28
CA GLU A 234 -21.94 43.21 12.17
C GLU A 234 -21.75 43.84 13.54
N PHE A 235 -20.87 44.84 13.61
CA PHE A 235 -20.61 45.56 14.85
C PHE A 235 -21.58 46.73 14.94
N THR A 236 -22.50 46.63 15.89
CA THR A 236 -23.39 47.72 16.27
C THR A 236 -22.82 48.47 17.47
N ASP A 237 -23.29 49.69 17.73
CA ASP A 237 -22.87 50.49 18.89
C ASP A 237 -23.20 49.79 20.23
N ASP A 238 -24.15 48.85 20.23
CA ASP A 238 -24.41 47.94 21.34
C ASP A 238 -23.69 46.58 21.10
N PRO A 239 -22.60 46.27 21.84
CA PRO A 239 -21.86 45.02 21.69
C PRO A 239 -22.68 43.78 22.03
N SER A 240 -23.75 43.93 22.81
CA SER A 240 -24.65 42.83 23.18
C SER A 240 -25.64 42.48 22.06
N ALA A 241 -25.77 43.37 21.07
CA ALA A 241 -26.70 43.23 19.95
C ALA A 241 -26.03 42.83 18.63
N ASN A 242 -24.70 42.74 18.55
CA ASN A 242 -23.96 42.45 17.32
C ASN A 242 -24.58 41.26 16.55
N PRO A 243 -25.36 41.52 15.48
CA PRO A 243 -26.11 40.46 14.84
C PRO A 243 -25.16 39.61 14.01
N ILE A 244 -25.38 38.30 14.04
CA ILE A 244 -24.70 37.36 13.14
C ILE A 244 -25.44 37.46 11.80
N ASN A 245 -24.82 38.12 10.83
CA ASN A 245 -25.36 38.23 9.49
C ASN A 245 -24.95 37.01 8.66
N TYR A 246 -25.91 36.10 8.52
CA TYR A 246 -25.80 34.87 7.75
C TYR A 246 -25.92 35.07 6.24
N ASP A 247 -26.54 36.17 5.80
CA ASP A 247 -26.76 36.52 4.40
C ASP A 247 -25.70 37.48 3.85
N ALA A 248 -24.70 37.83 4.67
CA ALA A 248 -23.61 38.69 4.26
C ALA A 248 -22.85 38.08 3.08
N ASP A 249 -22.50 38.91 2.09
CA ASP A 249 -21.56 38.51 1.05
C ASP A 249 -20.18 38.25 1.69
N LEU A 250 -19.84 36.96 1.80
CA LEU A 250 -18.59 36.50 2.40
C LEU A 250 -17.40 36.66 1.44
N GLY A 251 -17.65 36.99 0.17
CA GLY A 251 -16.64 37.13 -0.87
C GLY A 251 -15.91 35.81 -1.20
N GLU A 252 -14.83 35.91 -1.98
CA GLU A 252 -14.05 34.76 -2.47
C GLU A 252 -13.31 34.00 -1.35
N ASN A 253 -13.09 34.61 -0.19
CA ASN A 253 -12.32 34.04 0.93
C ASN A 253 -13.21 33.27 1.93
N ARG A 254 -14.16 32.48 1.43
CA ARG A 254 -15.07 31.70 2.29
C ARG A 254 -14.41 30.44 2.86
N HIS A 255 -13.43 29.88 2.16
CA HIS A 255 -12.85 28.58 2.50
C HIS A 255 -11.38 28.71 2.94
N GLY A 256 -10.98 27.79 3.79
CA GLY A 256 -9.61 27.72 4.28
C GLY A 256 -9.22 26.31 4.70
N ILE A 257 -7.95 26.15 5.05
CA ILE A 257 -7.44 24.93 5.70
C ILE A 257 -6.74 25.35 6.99
N SER A 258 -7.04 24.61 8.06
CA SER A 258 -6.28 24.68 9.31
C SER A 258 -5.29 23.53 9.39
N PHE A 259 -4.00 23.84 9.54
CA PHE A 259 -2.96 22.85 9.80
C PHE A 259 -2.70 22.70 11.29
N ASN A 260 -2.85 21.48 11.81
CA ASN A 260 -2.57 21.13 13.20
C ASN A 260 -1.13 20.62 13.37
N GLY A 261 -0.38 21.26 14.26
CA GLY A 261 1.01 20.95 14.56
C GLY A 261 1.22 19.56 15.18
N TRP A 262 0.30 19.08 16.04
CA TRP A 262 0.35 17.72 16.58
C TRP A 262 0.09 16.67 15.50
N GLY A 263 -0.83 16.92 14.58
CA GLY A 263 -1.04 16.05 13.42
C GLY A 263 0.20 15.91 12.54
N LEU A 264 0.87 17.04 12.25
CA LEU A 264 2.14 17.06 11.53
C LEU A 264 3.26 16.35 12.30
N LEU A 265 3.35 16.55 13.62
CA LEU A 265 4.31 15.85 14.46
C LEU A 265 4.08 14.34 14.46
N GLY A 266 2.82 13.90 14.61
CA GLY A 266 2.42 12.49 14.52
C GLY A 266 2.78 11.88 13.16
N LEU A 267 2.49 12.59 12.06
CA LEU A 267 2.92 12.18 10.73
C LEU A 267 4.44 12.04 10.64
N GLY A 268 5.17 13.07 11.09
CA GLY A 268 6.61 13.14 11.04
C GLY A 268 7.28 11.99 11.80
N ILE A 269 6.85 11.73 13.04
CA ILE A 269 7.32 10.60 13.87
C ILE A 269 6.97 9.27 13.20
N GLY A 270 5.73 9.14 12.70
CA GLY A 270 5.26 7.92 12.06
C GLY A 270 6.14 7.52 10.88
N LEU A 271 6.35 8.44 9.94
CA LEU A 271 7.23 8.23 8.79
C LEU A 271 8.69 8.04 9.21
N PHE A 272 9.18 8.78 10.23
CA PHE A 272 10.54 8.63 10.74
C PHE A 272 10.81 7.19 11.17
N LEU A 273 9.90 6.60 11.96
CA LEU A 273 10.03 5.23 12.45
C LEU A 273 10.05 4.22 11.29
N GLN A 274 9.17 4.39 10.29
CA GLN A 274 9.15 3.52 9.13
C GLN A 274 10.44 3.63 8.29
N CYS A 275 10.89 4.86 8.03
CA CYS A 275 12.12 5.12 7.28
C CYS A 275 13.34 4.60 8.02
N ALA A 276 13.45 4.79 9.34
CA ALA A 276 14.54 4.26 10.15
C ALA A 276 14.65 2.73 10.07
N ILE A 277 13.51 2.03 10.17
CA ILE A 277 13.48 0.56 10.06
C ILE A 277 13.83 0.11 8.64
N CYS A 278 13.34 0.80 7.60
CA CYS A 278 13.67 0.47 6.21
C CYS A 278 15.15 0.74 5.89
N THR A 279 15.72 1.83 6.39
CA THR A 279 17.16 2.10 6.33
C THR A 279 17.94 1.00 7.04
N TRP A 280 17.51 0.57 8.24
CA TRP A 280 18.16 -0.52 8.96
C TRP A 280 18.09 -1.84 8.19
N CYS A 281 16.94 -2.16 7.58
CA CYS A 281 16.78 -3.28 6.66
C CYS A 281 17.80 -3.23 5.51
N LEU A 282 17.92 -2.09 4.82
CA LEU A 282 18.86 -1.91 3.71
C LEU A 282 20.32 -1.99 4.15
N VAL A 283 20.71 -1.30 5.22
CA VAL A 283 22.10 -1.31 5.72
C VAL A 283 22.51 -2.73 6.14
N HIS A 284 21.62 -3.43 6.85
CA HIS A 284 21.86 -4.82 7.24
C HIS A 284 21.96 -5.74 6.02
N ASP A 285 21.12 -5.54 5.00
CA ASP A 285 21.17 -6.30 3.76
C ASP A 285 22.45 -6.02 2.96
N PHE A 286 22.79 -4.75 2.71
CA PHE A 286 24.01 -4.36 1.99
C PHE A 286 25.27 -4.93 2.64
N ALA A 287 25.33 -4.95 3.97
CA ALA A 287 26.47 -5.51 4.71
C ALA A 287 26.62 -7.03 4.54
N ARG A 288 25.51 -7.76 4.36
CA ARG A 288 25.51 -9.24 4.34
C ARG A 288 25.21 -9.87 2.97
N ARG A 289 24.76 -9.07 1.99
CA ARG A 289 24.23 -9.53 0.69
C ARG A 289 23.16 -10.61 0.88
N ASP A 290 22.26 -10.34 1.81
CA ASP A 290 21.29 -11.28 2.36
C ASP A 290 20.05 -11.47 1.44
N VAL A 291 19.75 -10.50 0.58
CA VAL A 291 18.60 -10.51 -0.34
C VAL A 291 18.97 -11.22 -1.65
N GLY A 292 18.34 -12.38 -1.88
CA GLY A 292 18.55 -13.16 -3.10
C GLY A 292 17.97 -12.51 -4.37
N THR A 293 16.81 -11.85 -4.26
CA THR A 293 16.27 -10.99 -5.33
C THR A 293 15.31 -9.93 -4.78
N TRP A 294 15.30 -8.76 -5.42
CA TRP A 294 14.34 -7.68 -5.19
C TRP A 294 13.04 -7.86 -5.98
N ASN A 295 13.04 -8.79 -6.94
CA ASN A 295 11.85 -9.11 -7.70
C ASN A 295 10.82 -9.79 -6.78
N SER A 296 9.60 -9.24 -6.71
CA SER A 296 8.49 -9.83 -5.95
C SER A 296 7.71 -10.91 -6.70
N ASN A 297 8.18 -11.34 -7.87
CA ASN A 297 7.57 -12.36 -8.68
C ASN A 297 7.75 -13.70 -7.96
N PRO A 298 6.67 -14.48 -7.77
CA PRO A 298 6.75 -15.75 -7.07
C PRO A 298 7.69 -16.74 -7.77
N LEU A 299 7.81 -16.70 -9.11
CA LEU A 299 8.72 -17.53 -9.89
C LEU A 299 10.17 -17.09 -9.72
N ALA A 300 10.45 -15.79 -9.73
CA ALA A 300 11.81 -15.28 -9.47
C ALA A 300 12.28 -15.68 -8.06
N THR A 301 11.40 -15.53 -7.07
CA THR A 301 11.68 -15.93 -5.69
C THR A 301 11.93 -17.44 -5.59
N ALA A 302 11.08 -18.27 -6.21
CA ALA A 302 11.25 -19.72 -6.22
C ALA A 302 12.53 -20.16 -6.94
N ARG A 303 12.85 -19.53 -8.09
CA ARG A 303 14.10 -19.74 -8.84
C ARG A 303 15.32 -19.46 -7.96
N ALA A 304 15.35 -18.30 -7.32
CA ALA A 304 16.44 -17.91 -6.43
C ALA A 304 16.56 -18.84 -5.22
N CYS A 305 15.44 -19.27 -4.61
CA CYS A 305 15.46 -20.25 -3.53
C CYS A 305 16.04 -21.59 -3.98
N ARG A 306 15.70 -22.08 -5.18
CA ARG A 306 16.24 -23.33 -5.74
C ARG A 306 17.75 -23.26 -5.96
N PHE A 307 18.25 -22.15 -6.50
CA PHE A 307 19.68 -21.97 -6.73
C PHE A 307 20.47 -21.95 -5.41
N LEU A 308 19.98 -21.23 -4.40
CA LEU A 308 20.65 -21.14 -3.11
C LEU A 308 20.71 -22.51 -2.40
N LEU A 309 19.68 -23.33 -2.52
CA LEU A 309 19.72 -24.71 -1.99
C LEU A 309 20.76 -25.60 -2.69
N SER A 310 20.97 -25.38 -3.99
CA SER A 310 21.90 -26.20 -4.77
C SER A 310 23.35 -25.88 -4.42
N ASP A 311 23.63 -24.63 -4.03
CA ASP A 311 24.98 -24.18 -3.64
C ASP A 311 25.38 -24.68 -2.24
N ASP A 312 24.44 -24.68 -1.27
CA ASP A 312 24.69 -25.19 0.09
C ASP A 312 24.97 -26.71 0.11
N GLY A 313 24.36 -27.48 -0.80
CA GLY A 313 24.54 -28.94 -0.88
C GLY A 313 25.86 -29.39 -1.53
N SER A 314 26.59 -28.51 -2.21
CA SER A 314 27.79 -28.86 -2.99
C SER A 314 29.07 -28.96 -2.14
N LYS A 315 29.08 -28.47 -0.90
CA LYS A 315 30.33 -28.36 -0.12
C LYS A 315 30.68 -29.59 0.72
N ASP A 316 29.70 -30.43 1.08
CA ASP A 316 29.92 -31.59 1.96
C ASP A 316 29.43 -32.93 1.39
N ALA A 317 28.85 -32.96 0.18
CA ALA A 317 28.49 -34.20 -0.47
C ALA A 317 29.70 -34.73 -1.27
N PRO A 318 30.32 -35.86 -0.88
CA PRO A 318 31.42 -36.45 -1.64
C PRO A 318 30.94 -36.72 -3.06
N ALA A 319 31.72 -36.22 -4.03
CA ALA A 319 31.47 -36.31 -5.46
C ALA A 319 31.26 -37.77 -5.89
N THR A 320 30.01 -38.23 -5.81
CA THR A 320 29.55 -39.46 -6.45
C THR A 320 29.08 -39.07 -7.84
N SER A 321 30.07 -38.80 -8.68
CA SER A 321 29.92 -38.66 -10.11
C SER A 321 29.31 -39.94 -10.68
N GLY A 322 28.14 -39.83 -11.31
CA GLY A 322 27.62 -40.85 -12.21
C GLY A 322 26.52 -41.74 -11.63
N SER A 323 25.28 -41.25 -11.67
CA SER A 323 24.13 -41.93 -12.30
C SER A 323 22.85 -41.22 -11.87
N GLY A 324 21.91 -41.08 -12.79
CA GLY A 324 20.58 -40.52 -12.56
C GLY A 324 19.71 -41.39 -11.65
N GLN A 325 20.17 -41.69 -10.43
CA GLN A 325 19.31 -42.22 -9.40
C GLN A 325 18.43 -41.08 -8.89
N HIS A 326 17.28 -40.96 -9.54
CA HIS A 326 16.14 -40.25 -8.99
C HIS A 326 15.92 -40.72 -7.55
N PRO A 327 15.85 -39.80 -6.55
CA PRO A 327 15.52 -40.19 -5.20
C PRO A 327 14.19 -40.95 -5.24
N THR A 328 14.20 -42.16 -4.71
CA THR A 328 13.10 -43.14 -4.67
C THR A 328 11.89 -42.71 -3.83
N GLY A 329 11.75 -41.41 -3.57
CA GLY A 329 10.50 -40.84 -3.08
C GLY A 329 9.41 -41.10 -4.12
N GLY A 330 8.42 -41.91 -3.74
CA GLY A 330 7.41 -42.47 -4.63
C GLY A 330 6.87 -41.45 -5.64
N VAL A 331 6.91 -41.82 -6.92
CA VAL A 331 6.33 -41.01 -7.99
C VAL A 331 4.83 -40.91 -7.74
N LEU A 332 4.36 -39.71 -7.36
CA LEU A 332 2.94 -39.47 -7.12
C LEU A 332 2.22 -39.29 -8.45
N PHE A 333 1.37 -40.25 -8.77
CA PHE A 333 0.49 -40.23 -9.92
C PHE A 333 -0.81 -39.49 -9.58
N SER A 334 -1.23 -38.56 -10.44
CA SER A 334 -2.55 -37.94 -10.30
C SER A 334 -3.15 -37.56 -11.64
N SER A 335 -4.47 -37.41 -11.66
CA SER A 335 -5.21 -36.98 -12.85
C SER A 335 -5.42 -35.47 -12.83
N PRO A 336 -5.41 -34.80 -14.00
CA PRO A 336 -5.62 -33.37 -14.09
C PRO A 336 -7.02 -32.99 -13.64
N SER A 337 -7.13 -31.97 -12.78
CA SER A 337 -8.42 -31.41 -12.37
C SER A 337 -8.77 -30.17 -13.19
N LEU A 338 -10.01 -30.09 -13.69
CA LEU A 338 -10.51 -28.91 -14.40
C LEU A 338 -10.65 -27.67 -13.51
N ARG A 339 -10.76 -27.86 -12.18
CA ARG A 339 -10.85 -26.79 -11.20
C ARG A 339 -9.92 -27.06 -10.04
N GLN A 340 -9.12 -26.06 -9.72
CA GLN A 340 -8.14 -26.17 -8.66
C GLN A 340 -8.75 -25.75 -7.32
N PRO A 341 -8.16 -26.20 -6.21
CA PRO A 341 -8.62 -25.77 -4.90
C PRO A 341 -8.51 -24.25 -4.74
N SER A 342 -9.47 -23.67 -4.02
CA SER A 342 -9.50 -22.24 -3.70
C SER A 342 -8.37 -21.85 -2.73
N MET A 343 -8.08 -20.55 -2.63
CA MET A 343 -7.12 -20.02 -1.65
C MET A 343 -7.52 -20.44 -0.21
N ARG A 344 -8.83 -20.41 0.09
CA ARG A 344 -9.41 -20.82 1.38
C ARG A 344 -9.11 -22.28 1.79
N SER A 345 -8.89 -23.16 0.81
CA SER A 345 -8.54 -24.57 1.04
C SER A 345 -7.04 -24.79 1.15
N LEU A 346 -6.23 -24.04 0.39
CA LEU A 346 -4.79 -24.28 0.29
C LEU A 346 -3.94 -23.46 1.26
N VAL A 347 -4.44 -22.30 1.69
CA VAL A 347 -3.72 -21.39 2.57
C VAL A 347 -4.52 -21.24 3.87
N PRO A 348 -4.25 -22.04 4.92
CA PRO A 348 -5.07 -22.09 6.12
C PRO A 348 -5.31 -20.73 6.80
N GLY A 349 -4.30 -19.85 6.76
CA GLY A 349 -4.37 -18.51 7.36
C GLY A 349 -5.43 -17.60 6.73
N THR A 350 -5.85 -17.84 5.49
CA THR A 350 -6.80 -16.97 4.78
C THR A 350 -8.20 -16.97 5.38
N ARG A 351 -8.60 -18.06 6.06
CA ARG A 351 -9.85 -18.11 6.82
C ARG A 351 -9.82 -17.16 8.01
N ALA A 352 -8.72 -17.15 8.74
CA ALA A 352 -8.54 -16.24 9.86
C ALA A 352 -8.54 -14.78 9.37
N ILE A 353 -7.83 -14.49 8.27
CA ILE A 353 -7.83 -13.16 7.64
C ILE A 353 -9.26 -12.71 7.29
N ALA A 354 -10.04 -13.56 6.60
CA ALA A 354 -11.40 -13.23 6.22
C ALA A 354 -12.30 -12.97 7.45
N ASN A 355 -12.18 -13.80 8.49
CA ASN A 355 -12.92 -13.61 9.74
C ASN A 355 -12.55 -12.28 10.41
N TRP A 356 -11.28 -11.88 10.39
CA TRP A 356 -10.85 -10.59 10.92
C TRP A 356 -11.41 -9.41 10.12
N ILE A 357 -11.42 -9.48 8.79
CA ILE A 357 -12.03 -8.43 7.94
C ILE A 357 -13.53 -8.28 8.25
N TRP A 358 -14.26 -9.40 8.39
CA TRP A 358 -15.67 -9.37 8.80
C TRP A 358 -15.88 -8.86 10.23
N ALA A 359 -14.99 -9.21 11.16
CA ALA A 359 -15.04 -8.71 12.53
C ALA A 359 -14.83 -7.19 12.58
N ILE A 360 -13.91 -6.65 11.78
CA ILE A 360 -13.68 -5.21 11.66
C ILE A 360 -14.90 -4.52 11.05
N PHE A 361 -15.50 -5.06 10.00
CA PHE A 361 -16.76 -4.56 9.46
C PHE A 361 -17.88 -4.55 10.53
N GLY A 362 -18.04 -5.65 11.27
CA GLY A 362 -19.02 -5.76 12.36
C GLY A 362 -18.78 -4.73 13.46
N LEU A 363 -17.52 -4.51 13.86
CA LEU A 363 -17.12 -3.52 14.84
C LEU A 363 -17.49 -2.10 14.39
N HIS A 364 -17.15 -1.72 13.15
CA HIS A 364 -17.48 -0.38 12.64
C HIS A 364 -18.99 -0.19 12.43
N SER A 365 -19.71 -1.23 12.02
CA SER A 365 -21.18 -1.18 11.89
C SER A 365 -21.84 -0.97 13.25
N ALA A 366 -21.40 -1.70 14.28
CA ALA A 366 -21.88 -1.52 15.64
C ALA A 366 -21.57 -0.12 16.17
N PHE A 367 -20.37 0.40 15.86
CA PHE A 367 -19.98 1.76 16.23
C PHE A 367 -20.87 2.83 15.54
N VAL A 368 -21.15 2.69 14.24
CA VAL A 368 -22.06 3.58 13.50
C VAL A 368 -23.47 3.56 14.10
N VAL A 369 -23.99 2.37 14.43
CA VAL A 369 -25.31 2.24 15.08
C VAL A 369 -25.30 2.91 16.45
N ALA A 370 -24.25 2.74 17.25
CA ALA A 370 -24.12 3.40 18.55
C ALA A 370 -24.12 4.93 18.40
N VAL A 371 -23.37 5.48 17.44
CA VAL A 371 -23.36 6.93 17.14
C VAL A 371 -24.74 7.40 16.70
N ALA A 372 -25.43 6.65 15.83
CA ALA A 372 -26.79 6.99 15.38
C ALA A 372 -27.79 7.02 16.54
N LEU A 373 -27.71 6.03 17.45
CA LEU A 373 -28.58 5.98 18.64
C LEU A 373 -28.31 7.14 19.59
N VAL A 374 -27.04 7.51 19.81
CA VAL A 374 -26.67 8.67 20.63
C VAL A 374 -27.16 9.95 19.96
N ALA A 375 -26.93 10.12 18.65
CA ALA A 375 -27.40 11.27 17.88
C ALA A 375 -28.92 11.42 17.97
N ALA A 376 -29.68 10.34 17.88
CA ALA A 376 -31.14 10.36 17.99
C ALA A 376 -31.66 10.72 19.40
N ARG A 377 -30.85 10.53 20.44
CA ARG A 377 -31.23 10.79 21.84
C ARG A 377 -30.79 12.16 22.34
N VAL A 378 -29.68 12.68 21.83
CA VAL A 378 -29.15 13.98 22.22
C VAL A 378 -29.89 15.06 21.45
N GLN A 379 -30.66 15.91 22.14
CA GLN A 379 -31.41 17.03 21.56
C GLN A 379 -30.52 18.05 20.81
N HIS A 380 -29.21 18.02 21.06
CA HIS A 380 -28.20 18.87 20.42
C HIS A 380 -27.42 18.20 19.28
N SER A 381 -27.88 17.04 18.77
CA SER A 381 -27.29 16.50 17.55
C SER A 381 -27.65 17.41 16.37
N ALA A 382 -26.76 17.49 15.38
CA ALA A 382 -27.00 18.23 14.16
C ALA A 382 -28.12 17.54 13.34
N SER A 383 -29.36 17.93 13.62
CA SER A 383 -30.56 17.48 12.90
C SER A 383 -30.54 18.01 11.47
N LEU A 384 -31.38 17.45 10.59
CA LEU A 384 -31.53 17.97 9.23
C LEU A 384 -32.01 19.43 9.24
N GLU A 385 -32.84 19.79 10.22
CA GLU A 385 -33.32 21.15 10.45
C GLU A 385 -32.18 22.06 10.87
N TRP A 386 -31.34 21.66 11.83
CA TRP A 386 -30.14 22.41 12.21
C TRP A 386 -29.20 22.63 11.01
N VAL A 387 -28.95 21.61 10.19
CA VAL A 387 -28.11 21.76 8.98
C VAL A 387 -28.75 22.69 7.95
N ARG A 388 -30.09 22.74 7.86
CA ARG A 388 -30.82 23.64 6.95
C ARG A 388 -30.91 25.08 7.46
N GLU A 389 -31.04 25.25 8.77
CA GLU A 389 -31.19 26.55 9.44
C GLU A 389 -29.84 27.22 9.72
N ASN A 390 -28.77 26.44 9.79
CA ASN A 390 -27.43 27.01 9.77
C ASN A 390 -27.07 27.44 8.35
N PRO A 391 -26.48 28.64 8.18
CA PRO A 391 -26.16 29.31 6.91
C PRO A 391 -25.13 28.60 6.00
N ALA A 392 -24.69 27.40 6.37
CA ALA A 392 -23.96 26.59 5.41
C ALA A 392 -24.92 26.38 4.22
N PRO A 393 -24.48 26.57 2.97
CA PRO A 393 -25.31 26.22 1.83
C PRO A 393 -25.83 24.81 2.08
N VAL A 394 -27.14 24.59 1.88
CA VAL A 394 -27.76 23.27 2.00
C VAL A 394 -27.32 22.43 0.79
N ASP A 395 -26.03 22.18 0.74
CA ASP A 395 -25.35 21.41 -0.27
C ASP A 395 -25.05 20.02 0.28
N PHE A 396 -24.81 19.10 -0.64
CA PHE A 396 -24.51 17.73 -0.30
C PHE A 396 -23.28 17.60 0.63
N PRO A 397 -22.15 18.31 0.39
CA PRO A 397 -20.99 18.24 1.27
C PRO A 397 -21.27 18.64 2.72
N SER A 398 -22.06 19.68 2.97
CA SER A 398 -22.38 20.13 4.34
C SER A 398 -23.27 19.13 5.05
N VAL A 399 -24.31 18.63 4.38
CA VAL A 399 -25.17 17.57 4.94
C VAL A 399 -24.35 16.31 5.22
N TRP A 400 -23.50 15.90 4.29
CA TRP A 400 -22.66 14.71 4.46
C TRP A 400 -21.66 14.85 5.60
N LYS A 401 -21.10 16.04 5.85
CA LYS A 401 -20.13 16.28 6.93
C LYS A 401 -20.78 16.44 8.31
N TYR A 402 -21.91 17.13 8.39
CA TYR A 402 -22.43 17.60 9.68
C TYR A 402 -23.67 16.84 10.16
N TYR A 403 -24.41 16.13 9.29
CA TYR A 403 -25.63 15.46 9.73
C TYR A 403 -25.37 14.37 10.78
N GLY A 404 -26.17 14.39 11.85
CA GLY A 404 -26.09 13.41 12.94
C GLY A 404 -24.79 13.50 13.73
N GLN A 405 -24.14 14.66 13.72
CA GLN A 405 -22.89 14.88 14.43
C GLN A 405 -23.09 14.74 15.95
N VAL A 406 -22.18 14.00 16.58
CA VAL A 406 -22.07 13.83 18.03
C VAL A 406 -20.74 14.40 18.49
N ILE A 407 -20.78 15.18 19.56
CA ILE A 407 -19.61 15.78 20.21
C ILE A 407 -19.48 15.16 21.59
N ALA A 408 -18.36 14.49 21.86
CA ALA A 408 -18.02 14.00 23.18
C ALA A 408 -16.86 14.82 23.75
N LEU A 409 -17.14 15.51 24.86
CA LEU A 409 -16.14 16.26 25.62
C LEU A 409 -15.36 15.26 26.48
N TYR A 410 -14.08 15.05 26.17
CA TYR A 410 -13.19 14.25 27.05
C TYR A 410 -12.28 15.13 27.91
N ASN A 411 -12.27 16.44 27.65
CA ASN A 411 -11.55 17.42 28.45
C ASN A 411 -12.57 18.41 29.04
N GLY A 412 -12.87 18.27 30.33
CA GLY A 412 -13.78 19.17 31.03
C GLY A 412 -13.21 20.57 31.28
N ASP A 413 -11.89 20.74 31.15
CA ASP A 413 -11.19 22.00 31.40
C ASP A 413 -10.23 22.33 30.23
N THR A 414 -10.84 22.64 29.08
CA THR A 414 -10.17 22.97 27.82
C THR A 414 -9.15 24.10 27.93
N THR A 415 -9.27 24.92 28.97
CA THR A 415 -8.38 26.07 29.20
C THR A 415 -7.12 25.73 30.01
N ARG A 416 -7.17 24.74 30.90
CA ARG A 416 -6.05 24.42 31.82
C ARG A 416 -5.19 23.25 31.39
N LEU A 417 -5.77 22.22 30.77
CA LEU A 417 -5.04 21.01 30.36
C LEU A 417 -5.00 20.91 28.83
N ARG A 418 -3.84 21.22 28.24
CA ARG A 418 -3.62 21.03 26.79
C ARG A 418 -3.39 19.55 26.48
N LEU A 419 -4.49 18.83 26.24
CA LEU A 419 -4.50 17.39 25.91
C LEU A 419 -4.68 17.12 24.41
N GLU A 420 -4.26 18.04 23.54
CA GLU A 420 -4.35 17.90 22.08
C GLU A 420 -3.57 16.68 21.56
N TRP A 421 -2.42 16.40 22.18
CA TRP A 421 -1.63 15.18 21.90
C TRP A 421 -2.40 13.90 22.21
N ALA A 422 -3.31 13.92 23.20
CA ALA A 422 -4.15 12.77 23.51
C ALA A 422 -5.19 12.55 22.39
N GLY A 423 -5.65 13.61 21.75
CA GLY A 423 -6.54 13.53 20.59
C GLY A 423 -5.89 12.77 19.43
N LEU A 424 -4.62 13.05 19.14
CA LEU A 424 -3.83 12.29 18.17
C LEU A 424 -3.77 10.79 18.52
N LEU A 425 -3.56 10.43 19.78
CA LEU A 425 -3.50 9.03 20.21
C LEU A 425 -4.85 8.32 20.05
N ILE A 426 -5.95 8.99 20.40
CA ILE A 426 -7.30 8.47 20.19
C ILE A 426 -7.58 8.27 18.70
N GLN A 427 -7.22 9.25 17.86
CA GLN A 427 -7.33 9.15 16.41
C GLN A 427 -6.54 7.95 15.87
N CYS A 428 -5.31 7.77 16.35
CA CYS A 428 -4.44 6.65 15.97
C CYS A 428 -5.05 5.31 16.36
N ALA A 429 -5.60 5.20 17.57
CA ALA A 429 -6.29 3.99 18.01
C ALA A 429 -7.49 3.66 17.10
N ALA A 430 -8.32 4.66 16.78
CA ALA A 430 -9.47 4.48 15.92
C ALA A 430 -9.08 4.09 14.47
N VAL A 431 -8.13 4.81 13.85
CA VAL A 431 -7.69 4.52 12.46
C VAL A 431 -6.95 3.19 12.36
N SER A 432 -6.27 2.72 13.42
CA SER A 432 -5.51 1.47 13.39
C SER A 432 -6.35 0.25 13.02
N THR A 433 -7.62 0.22 13.46
CA THR A 433 -8.56 -0.86 13.14
C THR A 433 -8.88 -0.91 11.65
N LEU A 434 -9.05 0.25 11.01
CA LEU A 434 -9.25 0.38 9.57
C LEU A 434 -8.00 -0.07 8.79
N LEU A 435 -6.83 0.43 9.18
CA LEU A 435 -5.56 0.09 8.54
C LEU A 435 -5.25 -1.40 8.65
N PHE A 436 -5.58 -2.02 9.77
CA PHE A 436 -5.44 -3.46 9.96
C PHE A 436 -6.28 -4.24 8.94
N GLY A 437 -7.55 -3.88 8.75
CA GLY A 437 -8.41 -4.52 7.75
C GLY A 437 -7.91 -4.32 6.31
N LEU A 438 -7.39 -3.15 6.00
CA LEU A 438 -6.79 -2.86 4.68
C LEU A 438 -5.51 -3.67 4.43
N HIS A 439 -4.65 -3.82 5.44
CA HIS A 439 -3.45 -4.64 5.34
C HIS A 439 -3.79 -6.13 5.15
N LEU A 440 -4.82 -6.62 5.84
CA LEU A 440 -5.32 -7.98 5.65
C LEU A 440 -5.81 -8.23 4.22
N ALA A 441 -6.56 -7.28 3.65
CA ALA A 441 -7.02 -7.35 2.26
C ALA A 441 -5.85 -7.30 1.25
N GLU A 442 -4.83 -6.50 1.52
CA GLU A 442 -3.60 -6.42 0.71
C GLU A 442 -2.89 -7.77 0.61
N VAL A 443 -2.80 -8.52 1.72
CA VAL A 443 -2.21 -9.86 1.71
C VAL A 443 -3.00 -10.80 0.80
N LEU A 444 -4.33 -10.78 0.85
CA LEU A 444 -5.17 -11.60 -0.02
C LEU A 444 -4.98 -11.22 -1.49
N ALA A 445 -4.89 -9.92 -1.79
CA ALA A 445 -4.60 -9.42 -3.12
C ALA A 445 -3.21 -9.89 -3.62
N GLY A 446 -2.19 -9.92 -2.74
CA GLY A 446 -0.86 -10.44 -3.04
C GLY A 446 -0.85 -11.95 -3.35
N LEU A 447 -1.53 -12.77 -2.54
CA LEU A 447 -1.68 -14.21 -2.80
C LEU A 447 -2.42 -14.48 -4.11
N TRP A 448 -3.46 -13.70 -4.41
CA TRP A 448 -4.18 -13.78 -5.68
C TRP A 448 -3.29 -13.40 -6.86
N ARG A 449 -2.52 -12.32 -6.75
CA ARG A 449 -1.56 -11.88 -7.77
C ARG A 449 -0.52 -12.96 -8.03
N ASP A 450 0.03 -13.57 -6.97
CA ASP A 450 1.05 -14.61 -7.10
C ASP A 450 0.50 -15.83 -7.87
N GLU A 451 -0.74 -16.26 -7.57
CA GLU A 451 -1.42 -17.29 -8.34
C GLU A 451 -1.67 -16.86 -9.79
N ALA A 452 -2.12 -15.62 -10.01
CA ALA A 452 -2.38 -15.10 -11.35
C ALA A 452 -1.12 -15.07 -12.23
N ILE A 453 0.06 -14.78 -11.65
CA ILE A 453 1.35 -14.85 -12.35
C ILE A 453 1.67 -16.30 -12.73
N TRP A 454 1.54 -17.24 -11.79
CA TRP A 454 1.75 -18.66 -12.06
C TRP A 454 0.85 -19.18 -13.18
N ARG A 455 -0.42 -18.74 -13.19
CA ARG A 455 -1.41 -19.11 -14.21
C ARG A 455 -1.05 -18.68 -15.63
N ARG A 456 -0.18 -17.67 -15.79
CA ARG A 456 0.28 -17.27 -17.12
C ARG A 456 1.12 -18.34 -17.79
N ALA A 457 1.71 -19.28 -17.04
CA ALA A 457 2.47 -20.38 -17.63
C ALA A 457 1.58 -21.34 -18.43
N ALA A 458 0.30 -21.48 -18.08
CA ALA A 458 -0.65 -22.25 -18.90
C ALA A 458 -1.15 -21.46 -20.14
N SER A 459 -0.71 -20.22 -20.35
CA SER A 459 -1.11 -19.43 -21.51
C SER A 459 -0.16 -19.64 -22.69
N PRO A 460 -0.63 -20.21 -23.82
CA PRO A 460 0.25 -20.54 -24.95
C PRO A 460 0.85 -19.32 -25.65
N ARG A 461 0.30 -18.11 -25.43
CA ARG A 461 0.75 -16.89 -26.12
C ARG A 461 1.88 -16.15 -25.44
N ARG A 462 1.96 -16.22 -24.10
CA ARG A 462 2.82 -15.31 -23.31
C ARG A 462 3.73 -16.02 -22.33
N GLY A 463 3.32 -17.20 -21.83
CA GLY A 463 4.01 -17.86 -20.72
C GLY A 463 4.05 -17.01 -19.45
N ALA A 464 4.67 -17.54 -18.39
CA ALA A 464 5.00 -16.79 -17.19
C ALA A 464 6.50 -16.44 -17.22
N SER A 465 6.81 -15.15 -17.27
CA SER A 465 8.19 -14.69 -17.19
C SER A 465 8.59 -14.49 -15.72
N PRO A 466 9.72 -15.06 -15.27
CA PRO A 466 10.29 -14.75 -13.95
C PRO A 466 10.76 -13.30 -13.84
N GLU A 467 11.11 -12.65 -14.95
CA GLU A 467 11.79 -11.34 -14.98
C GLU A 467 10.84 -10.15 -15.12
N SER A 468 9.53 -10.37 -14.95
CA SER A 468 8.54 -9.30 -15.04
C SER A 468 8.71 -8.23 -13.95
N ASN A 469 8.68 -6.95 -14.34
CA ASN A 469 8.73 -5.79 -13.42
C ASN A 469 7.55 -5.76 -12.44
N MET A 470 7.77 -6.13 -11.19
CA MET A 470 6.69 -6.39 -10.23
C MET A 470 6.02 -5.16 -9.64
N ALA A 471 6.77 -4.07 -9.46
CA ALA A 471 6.16 -2.82 -8.98
C ALA A 471 5.06 -2.34 -9.96
N LEU A 472 5.27 -2.52 -11.26
CA LEU A 472 4.27 -2.24 -12.28
C LEU A 472 3.17 -3.31 -12.33
N GLU A 473 3.49 -4.58 -12.09
CA GLU A 473 2.50 -5.65 -12.01
C GLU A 473 1.51 -5.48 -10.84
N ASN A 474 1.97 -4.95 -9.71
CA ASN A 474 1.12 -4.69 -8.54
C ASN A 474 0.02 -3.68 -8.87
N VAL A 475 0.40 -2.56 -9.49
CA VAL A 475 -0.52 -1.51 -9.92
C VAL A 475 -1.42 -1.98 -11.06
N ARG A 476 -0.90 -2.85 -11.96
CA ARG A 476 -1.68 -3.43 -13.06
C ARG A 476 -2.64 -4.54 -12.60
N SER A 477 -2.39 -5.16 -11.45
CA SER A 477 -3.31 -6.15 -10.89
C SER A 477 -4.53 -5.43 -10.33
N TRP A 478 -5.72 -5.75 -10.85
CA TRP A 478 -6.95 -5.11 -10.40
C TRP A 478 -7.21 -5.27 -8.87
N PRO A 479 -6.86 -6.39 -8.19
CA PRO A 479 -7.03 -6.49 -6.74
C PRO A 479 -6.09 -5.54 -5.99
N GLY A 480 -4.83 -5.43 -6.45
CA GLY A 480 -3.85 -4.51 -5.88
C GLY A 480 -4.27 -3.05 -6.06
N ALA A 481 -4.75 -2.70 -7.26
CA ALA A 481 -5.28 -1.36 -7.55
C ALA A 481 -6.48 -1.02 -6.65
N VAL A 482 -7.43 -1.94 -6.47
CA VAL A 482 -8.59 -1.74 -5.57
C VAL A 482 -8.11 -1.49 -4.13
N VAL A 483 -7.20 -2.32 -3.60
CA VAL A 483 -6.71 -2.13 -2.23
C VAL A 483 -5.94 -0.81 -2.07
N PHE A 484 -5.16 -0.41 -3.07
CA PHE A 484 -4.46 0.89 -3.06
C PHE A 484 -5.44 2.07 -3.02
N VAL A 485 -6.49 2.04 -3.85
CA VAL A 485 -7.56 3.05 -3.84
C VAL A 485 -8.23 3.12 -2.46
N TYR A 486 -8.49 1.96 -1.84
CA TYR A 486 -9.03 1.90 -0.49
C TYR A 486 -8.08 2.50 0.57
N LYS A 487 -6.77 2.26 0.47
CA LYS A 487 -5.76 2.87 1.35
C LYS A 487 -5.74 4.39 1.28
N VAL A 488 -6.17 4.98 0.16
CA VAL A 488 -6.29 6.43 0.02
C VAL A 488 -7.66 6.92 0.52
N ILE A 489 -8.74 6.33 0.02
CA ILE A 489 -10.11 6.83 0.24
C ILE A 489 -10.58 6.62 1.68
N VAL A 490 -10.33 5.45 2.27
CA VAL A 490 -10.86 5.13 3.61
C VAL A 490 -10.29 6.07 4.68
N PRO A 491 -8.95 6.27 4.80
CA PRO A 491 -8.41 7.21 5.77
C PRO A 491 -8.79 8.66 5.50
N TRP A 492 -8.96 9.04 4.22
CA TRP A 492 -9.47 10.36 3.85
C TRP A 492 -10.90 10.61 4.35
N ILE A 493 -11.83 9.68 4.10
CA ILE A 493 -13.21 9.76 4.62
C ILE A 493 -13.22 9.70 6.15
N PHE A 494 -12.34 8.89 6.74
CA PHE A 494 -12.19 8.79 8.19
C PHE A 494 -11.86 10.14 8.83
N GLY A 495 -11.01 10.97 8.21
CA GLY A 495 -10.73 12.33 8.70
C GLY A 495 -11.97 13.25 8.75
N PHE A 496 -13.00 12.99 7.94
CA PHE A 496 -14.29 13.69 8.03
C PHE A 496 -15.25 13.05 9.06
N GLY A 497 -15.21 11.73 9.20
CA GLY A 497 -16.11 10.97 10.07
C GLY A 497 -15.73 10.99 11.54
N PHE A 498 -14.43 11.04 11.82
CA PHE A 498 -13.88 10.97 13.16
C PHE A 498 -12.71 11.96 13.26
N ALA A 499 -12.88 12.96 14.12
CA ALA A 499 -11.83 13.92 14.42
C ALA A 499 -11.68 14.04 15.94
N CYS A 500 -10.45 13.91 16.44
CA CYS A 500 -10.16 14.05 17.85
C CYS A 500 -9.05 15.09 18.07
N ASN A 501 -9.41 16.24 18.64
CA ASN A 501 -8.46 17.31 18.97
C ASN A 501 -8.55 17.74 20.44
N MET A 502 -9.54 18.54 20.82
CA MET A 502 -9.93 18.85 22.20
C MET A 502 -11.19 18.07 22.58
N ASN A 503 -12.00 17.71 21.58
CA ASN A 503 -13.21 16.90 21.71
C ASN A 503 -13.13 15.76 20.70
N VAL A 504 -13.94 14.72 20.92
CA VAL A 504 -14.19 13.67 19.93
C VAL A 504 -15.41 14.07 19.13
N PHE A 505 -15.23 14.20 17.83
CA PHE A 505 -16.28 14.52 16.87
C PHE A 505 -16.57 13.30 16.00
N LEU A 506 -17.85 12.94 15.95
CA LEU A 506 -18.34 11.78 15.22
C LEU A 506 -19.41 12.25 14.24
N ALA A 507 -19.13 12.20 12.95
CA ALA A 507 -20.10 12.49 11.90
C ALA A 507 -20.74 11.20 11.38
N LEU A 508 -22.07 11.12 11.39
CA LEU A 508 -22.77 9.87 11.15
C LEU A 508 -22.61 9.37 9.70
N PHE A 509 -22.80 10.23 8.70
CA PHE A 509 -22.76 9.82 7.29
C PHE A 509 -21.38 9.41 6.77
N PRO A 510 -20.26 10.08 7.11
CA PRO A 510 -18.95 9.61 6.71
C PRO A 510 -18.59 8.28 7.40
N LEU A 511 -18.96 8.12 8.69
CA LEU A 511 -18.79 6.84 9.39
C LEU A 511 -19.62 5.71 8.75
N LEU A 512 -20.87 5.98 8.37
CA LEU A 512 -21.71 5.04 7.60
C LEU A 512 -21.06 4.70 6.26
N THR A 513 -20.48 5.69 5.57
CA THR A 513 -19.77 5.48 4.30
C THR A 513 -18.58 4.52 4.49
N ILE A 514 -17.81 4.67 5.58
CA ILE A 514 -16.71 3.74 5.92
C ILE A 514 -17.24 2.33 6.18
N ALA A 515 -18.35 2.18 6.92
CA ALA A 515 -18.95 0.86 7.16
C ALA A 515 -19.38 0.18 5.84
N VAL A 516 -19.98 0.94 4.90
CA VAL A 516 -20.35 0.45 3.57
C VAL A 516 -19.11 0.06 2.76
N LEU A 517 -18.05 0.87 2.78
CA LEU A 517 -16.78 0.53 2.12
C LEU A 517 -16.19 -0.77 2.70
N PHE A 518 -16.23 -0.97 4.02
CA PHE A 518 -15.76 -2.22 4.64
C PHE A 518 -16.64 -3.43 4.32
N LEU A 519 -17.95 -3.24 4.13
CA LEU A 519 -18.82 -4.30 3.60
C LEU A 519 -18.35 -4.72 2.20
N ILE A 520 -18.10 -3.75 1.32
CA ILE A 520 -17.61 -4.01 -0.04
C ILE A 520 -16.24 -4.69 0.01
N LEU A 521 -15.33 -4.24 0.88
CA LEU A 521 -14.02 -4.86 1.09
C LEU A 521 -14.13 -6.30 1.59
N GLY A 522 -15.07 -6.59 2.49
CA GLY A 522 -15.38 -7.93 2.98
C GLY A 522 -15.89 -8.86 1.88
N LEU A 523 -16.83 -8.37 1.06
CA LEU A 523 -17.34 -9.11 -0.12
C LEU A 523 -16.23 -9.36 -1.16
N PHE A 524 -15.41 -8.35 -1.43
CA PHE A 524 -14.24 -8.46 -2.31
C PHE A 524 -13.25 -9.52 -1.79
N SER A 525 -12.95 -9.50 -0.49
CA SER A 525 -12.05 -10.47 0.14
C SER A 525 -12.62 -11.89 0.09
N GLU A 526 -13.92 -12.07 0.34
CA GLU A 526 -14.61 -13.36 0.19
C GLU A 526 -14.58 -13.89 -1.25
N TYR A 527 -14.73 -12.99 -2.23
CA TYR A 527 -14.60 -13.34 -3.64
C TYR A 527 -13.18 -13.87 -3.93
N LEU A 528 -12.13 -13.15 -3.52
CA LEU A 528 -10.74 -13.57 -3.75
C LEU A 528 -10.44 -14.94 -3.13
N ILE A 529 -10.88 -15.20 -1.90
CA ILE A 529 -10.54 -16.46 -1.20
C ILE A 529 -11.33 -17.66 -1.73
N ARG A 530 -12.55 -17.47 -2.22
CA ARG A 530 -13.44 -18.55 -2.71
C ARG A 530 -13.24 -18.84 -4.19
N ALA A 531 -12.75 -17.87 -4.97
CA ALA A 531 -12.51 -18.06 -6.38
C ALA A 531 -11.57 -19.24 -6.61
N ARG A 532 -12.00 -20.14 -7.50
CA ARG A 532 -11.26 -21.35 -7.87
C ARG A 532 -10.59 -21.12 -9.22
N PRO A 533 -9.25 -21.24 -9.31
CA PRO A 533 -8.57 -21.18 -10.58
C PRO A 533 -9.08 -22.27 -11.52
N ARG A 534 -9.24 -21.91 -12.80
CA ARG A 534 -9.66 -22.83 -13.86
C ARG A 534 -8.42 -23.47 -14.50
N GLY A 535 -8.58 -24.69 -15.00
CA GLY A 535 -7.55 -25.41 -15.75
C GLY A 535 -6.78 -26.43 -14.92
N ALA A 536 -6.03 -27.28 -15.64
CA ALA A 536 -5.33 -28.43 -15.09
C ALA A 536 -4.08 -28.08 -14.26
N GLN A 537 -3.52 -26.88 -14.44
CA GLN A 537 -2.33 -26.42 -13.73
C GLN A 537 -2.55 -26.40 -12.21
N PRO A 538 -1.71 -27.05 -11.39
CA PRO A 538 -1.88 -27.05 -9.93
C PRO A 538 -1.84 -25.63 -9.34
N ALA A 539 -2.74 -25.31 -8.41
CA ALA A 539 -2.71 -24.02 -7.71
C ALA A 539 -1.61 -23.97 -6.65
N THR A 540 -0.93 -22.83 -6.54
CA THR A 540 0.19 -22.63 -5.61
C THR A 540 -0.03 -21.44 -4.67
N TYR A 541 -0.74 -20.40 -5.10
CA TYR A 541 -0.90 -19.13 -4.39
C TYR A 541 0.44 -18.57 -3.87
N GLY A 542 1.50 -18.73 -4.66
CA GLY A 542 2.83 -18.28 -4.32
C GLY A 542 3.57 -19.13 -3.28
N GLU A 543 3.11 -20.35 -2.97
CA GLU A 543 3.87 -21.28 -2.14
C GLU A 543 5.19 -21.66 -2.83
N VAL A 544 6.30 -21.27 -2.21
CA VAL A 544 7.64 -21.35 -2.81
C VAL A 544 8.04 -22.80 -3.09
N ARG A 545 7.78 -23.70 -2.12
CA ARG A 545 8.11 -25.13 -2.26
C ARG A 545 7.31 -25.81 -3.37
N ALA A 546 6.02 -25.48 -3.48
CA ALA A 546 5.17 -26.01 -4.54
C ALA A 546 5.65 -25.53 -5.92
N LEU A 547 6.04 -24.25 -6.05
CA LEU A 547 6.61 -23.73 -7.30
C LEU A 547 7.91 -24.42 -7.67
N VAL A 548 8.82 -24.62 -6.70
CA VAL A 548 10.08 -25.36 -6.92
C VAL A 548 9.82 -26.81 -7.36
N ALA A 549 8.79 -27.46 -6.82
CA ALA A 549 8.43 -28.83 -7.20
C ALA A 549 7.78 -28.93 -8.59
N LEU A 550 6.97 -27.93 -8.98
CA LEU A 550 6.22 -27.94 -10.23
C LEU A 550 7.00 -27.42 -11.45
N VAL A 551 7.99 -26.56 -11.22
CA VAL A 551 8.85 -26.01 -12.29
C VAL A 551 10.11 -26.86 -12.37
N ASP A 552 10.16 -27.72 -13.37
CA ASP A 552 11.29 -28.62 -13.60
C ASP A 552 12.38 -27.97 -14.47
N ASP A 553 12.00 -27.08 -15.39
CA ASP A 553 12.90 -26.30 -16.25
C ASP A 553 12.89 -24.80 -15.88
N TRP A 554 14.05 -24.24 -15.54
CA TRP A 554 14.27 -22.84 -15.15
C TRP A 554 15.18 -22.08 -16.12
N GLY A 555 15.56 -22.69 -17.24
CA GLY A 555 16.55 -22.16 -18.18
C GLY A 555 16.04 -21.09 -19.14
N HIS A 556 14.80 -20.61 -18.96
CA HIS A 556 14.09 -19.82 -19.98
C HIS A 556 13.50 -18.53 -19.43
N ASP A 557 13.43 -17.52 -20.29
CA ASP A 557 12.86 -16.20 -19.97
C ASP A 557 11.34 -16.24 -19.78
N ALA A 558 10.68 -17.19 -20.44
CA ALA A 558 9.26 -17.47 -20.32
C ALA A 558 9.05 -18.98 -20.06
N LEU A 559 8.25 -19.27 -19.04
CA LEU A 559 7.87 -20.63 -18.67
C LEU A 559 6.48 -20.94 -19.19
N PHE A 560 6.35 -22.04 -19.92
CA PHE A 560 5.08 -22.62 -20.33
C PHE A 560 4.86 -23.93 -19.60
N TRP A 561 3.64 -24.18 -19.12
CA TRP A 561 3.28 -25.37 -18.37
C TRP A 561 2.28 -26.22 -19.16
N GLY A 562 2.52 -27.53 -19.27
CA GLY A 562 1.65 -28.43 -20.04
C GLY A 562 2.17 -29.86 -20.12
N ASP A 563 1.69 -30.59 -21.13
CA ASP A 563 1.99 -32.00 -21.40
C ASP A 563 3.37 -32.16 -22.06
N LYS A 564 4.26 -32.93 -21.46
CA LYS A 564 5.62 -33.20 -21.96
C LYS A 564 5.76 -34.51 -22.75
N GLY A 565 4.68 -35.26 -22.94
CA GLY A 565 4.72 -36.57 -23.59
C GLY A 565 4.57 -37.73 -22.62
N GLU A 566 4.85 -38.93 -23.12
CA GLU A 566 4.83 -40.16 -22.34
C GLU A 566 6.03 -40.22 -21.40
N TYR A 567 5.80 -40.75 -20.20
CA TYR A 567 6.84 -40.93 -19.21
C TYR A 567 7.60 -42.21 -19.52
N GLU A 568 8.87 -42.10 -19.89
CA GLU A 568 9.70 -43.20 -20.45
C GLU A 568 9.70 -44.49 -19.62
N GLN A 569 9.45 -44.39 -18.31
CA GLN A 569 9.55 -45.51 -17.39
C GLN A 569 8.24 -46.31 -17.22
N ILE A 570 7.08 -45.74 -17.57
CA ILE A 570 5.77 -46.35 -17.28
C ILE A 570 4.80 -46.11 -18.44
N GLU A 571 4.43 -47.20 -19.12
CA GLU A 571 3.46 -47.18 -20.21
C GLU A 571 2.10 -46.64 -19.74
N GLY A 572 1.48 -45.77 -20.54
CA GLY A 572 0.18 -45.15 -20.22
C GLY A 572 0.23 -43.99 -19.23
N VAL A 573 1.41 -43.64 -18.69
CA VAL A 573 1.61 -42.48 -17.83
C VAL A 573 2.31 -41.36 -18.62
N ARG A 574 1.86 -40.12 -18.42
CA ARG A 574 2.43 -38.93 -19.09
C ARG A 574 3.15 -38.01 -18.09
N ALA A 575 4.03 -37.15 -18.58
CA ALA A 575 4.71 -36.16 -17.75
C ALA A 575 4.09 -34.77 -17.93
N ALA A 576 3.87 -34.06 -16.83
CA ALA A 576 3.52 -32.65 -16.82
C ALA A 576 4.68 -31.83 -16.23
N GLY A 577 4.94 -30.65 -16.80
CA GLY A 577 6.05 -29.80 -16.34
C GLY A 577 6.13 -28.47 -17.09
N THR A 578 7.27 -27.79 -16.97
CA THR A 578 7.55 -26.52 -17.63
C THR A 578 8.56 -26.62 -18.78
N ALA A 579 8.42 -25.80 -19.80
CA ALA A 579 9.39 -25.67 -20.89
C ALA A 579 9.51 -24.20 -21.35
N GLY A 580 10.55 -23.91 -22.15
CA GLY A 580 10.76 -22.58 -22.76
C GLY A 580 9.87 -22.28 -23.96
N SER A 581 9.11 -23.27 -24.44
CA SER A 581 8.17 -23.14 -25.56
C SER A 581 6.76 -23.62 -25.16
N PRO A 582 5.71 -23.14 -25.85
CA PRO A 582 4.34 -23.54 -25.55
C PRO A 582 4.16 -25.07 -25.58
N LEU A 583 3.61 -25.62 -24.48
CA LEU A 583 3.29 -27.04 -24.35
C LEU A 583 1.79 -27.29 -24.63
N PRO A 584 1.42 -28.49 -25.12
CA PRO A 584 0.02 -28.89 -25.24
C PRO A 584 -0.70 -28.94 -23.89
N ASP A 585 -2.02 -28.75 -23.91
CA ASP A 585 -2.86 -28.93 -22.72
C ASP A 585 -2.84 -30.38 -22.22
N LEU A 586 -3.03 -30.56 -20.91
CA LEU A 586 -3.15 -31.90 -20.32
C LEU A 586 -4.44 -32.59 -20.79
N ARG A 587 -4.32 -33.88 -21.10
CA ARG A 587 -5.42 -34.72 -21.56
C ARG A 587 -6.30 -35.15 -20.38
N PRO A 588 -7.62 -34.87 -20.40
CA PRO A 588 -8.53 -35.35 -19.38
C PRO A 588 -8.53 -36.89 -19.31
N GLY A 589 -8.61 -37.44 -18.08
CA GLY A 589 -8.68 -38.88 -17.86
C GLY A 589 -7.34 -39.63 -17.96
N VAL A 590 -6.25 -38.96 -18.30
CA VAL A 590 -4.90 -39.55 -18.30
C VAL A 590 -4.19 -39.31 -16.98
N VAL A 591 -3.34 -40.24 -16.57
CA VAL A 591 -2.53 -40.14 -15.35
C VAL A 591 -1.22 -39.45 -15.66
N TYR A 592 -0.86 -38.45 -14.84
CA TYR A 592 0.37 -37.69 -14.99
C TYR A 592 1.28 -37.79 -13.77
N VAL A 593 2.59 -37.75 -14.04
CA VAL A 593 3.65 -37.41 -13.09
C VAL A 593 3.89 -35.90 -13.12
N GLY A 594 4.28 -35.32 -11.99
CA GLY A 594 4.61 -33.88 -11.90
C GLY A 594 3.42 -32.96 -11.57
N LEU A 595 2.26 -33.54 -11.26
CA LEU A 595 1.09 -32.82 -10.78
C LEU A 595 1.03 -32.66 -9.25
N SER A 596 1.81 -33.46 -8.52
CA SER A 596 1.88 -33.36 -7.06
C SER A 596 2.63 -32.11 -6.62
N ARG A 597 2.14 -31.48 -5.55
CA ARG A 597 2.78 -30.34 -4.90
C ARG A 597 3.81 -30.75 -3.86
N GLU A 598 3.79 -32.01 -3.43
CA GLU A 598 4.74 -32.47 -2.43
C GLU A 598 6.14 -32.52 -3.05
N PRO A 599 7.14 -31.86 -2.43
CA PRO A 599 8.50 -31.93 -2.92
C PRO A 599 8.96 -33.39 -2.88
N ARG A 600 9.71 -33.80 -3.90
CA ARG A 600 10.37 -35.12 -3.90
C ARG A 600 11.16 -35.25 -2.59
N GLN A 601 10.82 -36.26 -1.78
CA GLN A 601 11.50 -36.54 -0.51
C GLN A 601 13.01 -36.60 -0.76
N GLY A 602 13.77 -35.70 -0.15
CA GLY A 602 15.22 -35.56 -0.33
C GLY A 602 15.73 -34.15 -0.67
N ALA A 603 14.88 -33.26 -1.23
CA ALA A 603 15.33 -31.92 -1.65
C ALA A 603 15.37 -30.87 -0.52
N TRP A 604 14.77 -31.16 0.63
CA TRP A 604 14.72 -30.26 1.78
C TRP A 604 14.94 -31.07 3.04
N GLY A 605 16.19 -31.17 3.49
CA GLY A 605 16.50 -31.72 4.80
C GLY A 605 15.76 -30.91 5.87
N THR A 606 14.91 -31.58 6.64
CA THR A 606 14.20 -30.99 7.78
C THR A 606 15.13 -30.74 8.94
#